data_AF-A0A350DIA3-F1
#
_entry.id   AF-A0A350DIA3-F1
#
_cell.length_a   1.000
_cell.length_b   1.000
_cell.length_c   1.000
_cell.angle_alpha   90.00
_cell.angle_beta   90.00
_cell.angle_gamma   90.00
#
_symmetry.space_group_name_H-M   'P 1'
#
loop_
_entity.id
_entity.type
_entity.pdbx_description
1 polymer ?
#
loop_
_entity_poly.entity_id
_entity_poly.type
_entity_poly.pdbx_seq_one_letter_code
_entity_poly.pdbx_strand_id
1 'polypeptide(L)' 'IDLLGLIPESEAVLRASNQGVPVTHDASSDAGQAYTDTVSRLLG' A
#
# COMPACT_ATOMS: atom_id res chain seq x y z
N ILE A 1 8.84 -17.76 -9.42
CA ILE A 1 7.68 -16.84 -9.32
C ILE A 1 8.22 -15.43 -9.34
N ASP A 2 7.55 -14.51 -10.02
CA ASP A 2 7.99 -13.12 -10.10
C ASP A 2 7.35 -12.32 -8.95
N LEU A 3 8.15 -11.46 -8.33
CA LEU A 3 7.69 -10.61 -7.24
C LEU A 3 6.81 -9.50 -7.81
N LEU A 4 5.53 -9.48 -7.43
CA LEU A 4 4.57 -8.47 -7.89
C LEU A 4 4.76 -7.12 -7.18
N GLY A 5 5.16 -7.13 -5.91
CA GLY A 5 5.32 -5.92 -5.11
C GLY A 5 5.92 -6.22 -3.74
N LEU A 6 6.41 -5.17 -3.09
CA LEU A 6 6.98 -5.21 -1.75
C LEU A 6 6.37 -4.07 -0.95
N ILE A 7 5.70 -4.41 0.15
CA ILE A 7 5.07 -3.45 1.05
C ILE A 7 5.94 -3.36 2.31
N PRO A 8 6.47 -2.17 2.67
CA PRO A 8 7.24 -2.00 3.90
C PRO A 8 6.33 -2.10 5.13
N GLU A 9 6.91 -2.45 6.28
CA GLU A 9 6.26 -2.26 7.57
C GLU A 9 5.96 -0.77 7.76
N SER A 10 4.72 -0.41 8.10
CA SER A 10 4.31 1.00 8.14
C SER A 10 3.23 1.25 9.19
N GLU A 11 3.49 2.17 10.12
CA GLU A 11 2.49 2.61 11.10
C GLU A 11 1.24 3.22 10.46
N ALA A 12 1.36 3.71 9.22
CA ALA A 12 0.23 4.21 8.45
C ALA A 12 -0.84 3.13 8.23
N VAL A 13 -0.45 1.86 8.10
CA VAL A 13 -1.37 0.73 7.96
C VAL A 13 -2.20 0.55 9.23
N LEU A 14 -1.58 0.64 10.42
CA LEU A 14 -2.29 0.53 11.70
C LEU A 14 -3.27 1.69 11.89
N ARG A 15 -2.85 2.92 11.59
CA ARG A 15 -3.74 4.10 11.67
C ARG A 15 -4.93 3.99 10.71
N ALA A 16 -4.67 3.58 9.47
CA ALA A 16 -5.70 3.38 8.44
C ALA A 16 -6.73 2.31 8.87
N SER A 17 -6.24 1.19 9.43
CA SER A 17 -7.08 0.12 9.98
C SER A 17 -7.98 0.62 11.13
N ASN A 18 -7.42 1.34 12.10
CA ASN A 18 -8.18 1.89 13.23
C ASN A 18 -9.26 2.91 12.80
N GLN A 19 -9.07 3.57 11.64
CA GLN A 19 -10.02 4.51 11.07
C GLN A 19 -11.03 3.85 10.11
N GLY A 20 -10.83 2.57 9.76
CA GLY A 20 -11.65 1.88 8.77
C GLY A 20 -11.50 2.45 7.34
N VAL A 21 -10.35 3.04 7.03
CA VAL A 21 -10.04 3.62 5.70
C VAL A 21 -8.85 2.88 5.09
N PRO A 22 -8.85 2.59 3.77
CA PRO A 22 -7.69 1.96 3.13
C PRO A 22 -6.42 2.81 3.18
N VAL A 23 -5.26 2.20 3.45
CA VAL A 23 -3.96 2.90 3.47
C VAL A 23 -3.58 3.49 2.10
N THR A 24 -4.13 2.95 1.01
CA THR A 24 -3.96 3.48 -0.35
C THR A 24 -4.54 4.88 -0.55
N HIS A 25 -5.42 5.35 0.35
CA HIS A 25 -5.93 6.73 0.32
C HIS A 25 -4.94 7.75 0.91
N ASP A 26 -3.93 7.30 1.64
CA ASP A 26 -2.83 8.15 2.10
C ASP A 26 -1.71 8.17 1.04
N ALA A 27 -1.78 9.13 0.12
CA ALA A 27 -0.79 9.27 -0.95
C ALA A 27 0.63 9.61 -0.45
N SER A 28 0.76 10.06 0.81
CA SER A 28 2.06 10.35 1.43
C SER A 28 2.69 9.12 2.10
N SER A 29 1.91 8.05 2.31
CA SER A 29 2.35 6.81 2.92
C SER A 29 3.20 5.97 1.95
N ASP A 30 4.31 5.46 2.47
CA ASP A 30 5.17 4.50 1.79
C ASP A 30 4.43 3.20 1.44
N ALA A 31 3.62 2.68 2.37
CA ALA A 31 2.76 1.53 2.13
C ALA A 31 1.66 1.84 1.11
N GLY A 32 1.06 3.03 1.18
CA GLY A 32 0.04 3.48 0.22
C GLY A 32 0.57 3.53 -1.22
N GLN A 33 1.75 4.12 -1.40
CA GLN A 33 2.46 4.15 -2.69
C GLN A 33 2.85 2.75 -3.15
N ALA A 34 3.41 1.91 -2.27
CA ALA A 34 3.80 0.54 -2.59
C ALA A 34 2.62 -0.34 -3.03
N TYR A 35 1.45 -0.20 -2.40
CA TYR A 35 0.24 -0.89 -2.84
C TYR A 35 -0.22 -0.39 -4.20
N THR A 36 -0.17 0.92 -4.45
CA THR A 36 -0.54 1.51 -5.75
C THR A 36 0.35 0.97 -6.86
N ASP A 37 1.68 0.96 -6.64
CA ASP A 37 2.66 0.39 -7.57
C ASP A 37 2.40 -1.10 -7.85
N THR A 38 2.04 -1.87 -6.81
CA THR A 38 1.74 -3.30 -6.92
C THR A 38 0.51 -3.52 -7.80
N VAL A 39 -0.54 -2.71 -7.63
CA VAL A 39 -1.74 -2.76 -8.47
C VAL A 39 -1.43 -2.34 -9.90
N SER A 40 -0.61 -1.30 -10.11
CA SER A 40 -0.16 -0.92 -11.45
C SER A 40 0.56 -2.07 -12.16
N ARG A 41 1.50 -2.76 -11.49
CA ARG A 41 2.17 -3.94 -12.07
C ARG A 41 1.23 -5.10 -12.37
N LEU A 42 0.17 -5.25 -11.57
CA LEU A 42 -0.86 -6.29 -11.78
C LEU A 42 -1.72 -6.02 -13.03
N LEU A 43 -1.97 -4.74 -13.33
CA LEU A 43 -2.84 -4.33 -14.44
C LEU A 43 -2.10 -4.19 -15.79
N GLY A 44 -0.76 -4.21 -15.77
CA GLY A 44 0.09 -4.02 -16.95
C GLY A 44 0.30 -2.56 -17.30
#